data_AF-A0A023FLV1-F1
#
_entry.id   AF-A0A023FLV1-F1
#
_cell.length_a   1.000
_cell.length_b   1.000
_cell.length_c   1.000
_cell.angle_alpha   90.00
_cell.angle_beta   90.00
_cell.angle_gamma   90.00
#
_symmetry.space_group_name_H-M   'P 1'
#
loop_
_entity.id
_entity.type
_entity.pdbx_description
1 polymer ?
#
loop_
_entity_poly.entity_id
_entity_poly.type
_entity_poly.pdbx_seq_one_letter_code
_entity_poly.pdbx_strand_id
1 'polypeptide(L)'
;PLVREFAEDPCSSVKRGNMVRSARNLLSAVTRLLILADMVDVHRLLKSLRVVEDDLDKVKNASSQSELMEFFRNFGVNTVELIQQAARRQAELKDSRLRDDLAAARAVLKKNSMMLLTASKVYIRHPELSAAKENRDFVFRQVCEAVNTIGDVAQGRAGALVPSYEGPGELAAALDDFDERVVLDPLTYNELRTRPALEERLESIISGAALMADSSCTRDERRERIVAECNAVRQALQDLLAEYMASAGRKEDSLDKAVEQMGRKTRDLRRQLRKAVVDHVSDSFLETQVPLLVLVEAARAGDERQVEEYARVFAEHAHKLVEVASLACSMSSHEDGVKMVRCAAAHIEGLCPQVVNAARILAARPRSKVAQENMDAFRDAWETQVRLLTEAVDDITTIDDFLAVSENHILEDVNKCVLALQENDADALDRTAGAIRGRSARVCNVVTSEMDNYEPGIYTERVLEAVAVLRDQVMPNFAQKVEMAVEALVPAPRRERRVYAWS
;
A
#
# COMPACT_ATOMS: atom_id res chain seq x y z
N PRO A 1 -23.07 -54.35 5.03
CA PRO A 1 -22.77 -55.80 5.03
C PRO A 1 -21.30 -56.11 5.36
N LEU A 2 -20.33 -55.73 4.51
CA LEU A 2 -18.92 -56.10 4.68
C LEU A 2 -18.21 -55.46 5.90
N VAL A 3 -18.60 -54.25 6.29
CA VAL A 3 -18.13 -53.62 7.54
C VAL A 3 -18.60 -54.40 8.77
N ARG A 4 -19.83 -54.92 8.72
CA ARG A 4 -20.42 -55.72 9.79
C ARG A 4 -19.77 -57.11 9.88
N GLU A 5 -19.50 -57.74 8.74
CA GLU A 5 -18.76 -59.01 8.67
C GLU A 5 -17.34 -58.90 9.23
N PHE A 6 -16.63 -57.78 8.98
CA PHE A 6 -15.35 -57.50 9.61
C PHE A 6 -15.49 -57.18 11.11
N ALA A 7 -16.50 -56.40 11.51
CA ALA A 7 -16.73 -56.08 12.92
C ALA A 7 -17.03 -57.32 13.77
N GLU A 8 -17.67 -58.33 13.19
CA GLU A 8 -17.94 -59.63 13.83
C GLU A 8 -16.70 -60.56 13.86
N ASP A 9 -15.64 -60.25 13.09
CA ASP A 9 -14.40 -61.03 13.02
C ASP A 9 -13.18 -60.15 12.62
N PRO A 10 -12.67 -59.33 13.56
CA PRO A 10 -11.68 -58.30 13.27
C PRO A 10 -10.26 -58.84 13.00
N CYS A 11 -9.99 -60.10 13.36
CA CYS A 11 -8.69 -60.75 13.14
C CYS A 11 -8.55 -61.34 11.73
N SER A 12 -9.65 -61.43 10.96
CA SER A 12 -9.63 -61.99 9.60
C SER A 12 -9.01 -61.03 8.57
N SER A 13 -7.85 -61.41 8.04
CA SER A 13 -7.15 -60.65 6.99
C SER A 13 -7.96 -60.55 5.69
N VAL A 14 -8.73 -61.58 5.35
CA VAL A 14 -9.58 -61.62 4.15
C VAL A 14 -10.76 -60.67 4.28
N LYS A 15 -11.48 -60.70 5.42
CA LYS A 15 -12.62 -59.80 5.67
C LYS A 15 -12.16 -58.35 5.74
N ARG A 16 -11.02 -58.08 6.38
CA ARG A 16 -10.37 -56.76 6.36
C ARG A 16 -10.07 -56.32 4.92
N GLY A 17 -9.49 -57.19 4.10
CA GLY A 17 -9.18 -56.91 2.69
C GLY A 17 -10.41 -56.57 1.85
N ASN A 18 -11.50 -57.33 2.04
CA ASN A 18 -12.77 -57.08 1.34
C ASN A 18 -13.42 -55.75 1.79
N MET A 19 -13.44 -55.47 3.09
CA MET A 19 -13.93 -54.20 3.64
C MET A 19 -13.13 -53.02 3.07
N VAL A 20 -11.79 -53.10 3.08
CA VAL A 20 -10.92 -52.03 2.54
C VAL A 20 -11.17 -51.82 1.04
N ARG A 21 -11.35 -52.89 0.25
CA ARG A 21 -11.68 -52.78 -1.18
C ARG A 21 -13.01 -52.06 -1.39
N SER A 22 -14.03 -52.41 -0.62
CA SER A 22 -15.34 -51.74 -0.68
C SER A 22 -15.28 -50.29 -0.22
N ALA A 23 -14.50 -49.99 0.82
CA ALA A 23 -14.29 -48.61 1.29
C ALA A 23 -13.58 -47.76 0.21
N ARG A 24 -12.58 -48.30 -0.48
CA ARG A 24 -11.92 -47.61 -1.62
C ARG A 24 -12.88 -47.35 -2.78
N ASN A 25 -13.73 -48.33 -3.10
CA ASN A 25 -14.75 -48.15 -4.15
C ASN A 25 -15.79 -47.08 -3.76
N LEU A 26 -16.23 -47.09 -2.49
CA LEU A 26 -17.13 -46.06 -1.97
C LEU A 26 -16.49 -44.68 -2.02
N LEU A 27 -15.24 -44.55 -1.55
CA LEU A 27 -14.49 -43.30 -1.61
C LEU A 27 -14.39 -42.80 -3.05
N SER A 28 -14.03 -43.66 -4.00
CA SER A 28 -13.98 -43.29 -5.42
C SER A 28 -15.34 -42.82 -5.97
N ALA A 29 -16.44 -43.48 -5.60
CA ALA A 29 -17.79 -43.09 -6.03
C ALA A 29 -18.21 -41.74 -5.43
N VAL A 30 -17.95 -41.53 -4.13
CA VAL A 30 -18.24 -40.27 -3.44
C VAL A 30 -17.39 -39.13 -4.00
N THR A 31 -16.09 -39.35 -4.25
CA THR A 31 -15.23 -38.33 -4.88
C THR A 31 -15.75 -37.95 -6.26
N ARG A 32 -16.18 -38.92 -7.09
CA ARG A 32 -16.79 -38.61 -8.40
C ARG A 32 -18.08 -37.80 -8.28
N LEU A 33 -18.94 -38.12 -7.30
CA LEU A 33 -20.16 -37.36 -7.04
C LEU A 33 -19.85 -35.92 -6.63
N LEU A 34 -18.86 -35.72 -5.74
CA LEU A 34 -18.44 -34.39 -5.29
C LEU A 34 -17.82 -33.57 -6.42
N ILE A 35 -17.03 -34.18 -7.30
CA ILE A 35 -16.49 -33.50 -8.50
C ILE A 35 -17.61 -33.06 -9.44
N LEU A 36 -18.62 -33.92 -9.67
CA LEU A 36 -19.77 -33.55 -10.50
C LEU A 36 -20.59 -32.42 -9.88
N ALA A 37 -20.78 -32.43 -8.55
CA ALA A 37 -21.45 -31.33 -7.85
C ALA A 37 -20.66 -30.01 -7.99
N ASP A 38 -19.34 -30.04 -7.80
CA ASP A 38 -18.46 -28.88 -7.99
C ASP A 38 -18.56 -28.32 -9.42
N MET A 39 -18.55 -29.18 -10.44
CA MET A 39 -18.73 -28.76 -11.84
C MET A 39 -20.08 -28.07 -12.08
N VAL A 40 -21.15 -28.52 -11.42
CA VAL A 40 -22.48 -27.88 -11.51
C VAL A 40 -22.46 -26.51 -10.84
N ASP A 41 -21.81 -26.38 -9.70
CA ASP A 41 -21.71 -25.10 -8.98
C ASP A 41 -20.85 -24.09 -9.76
N VAL A 42 -19.74 -24.52 -10.36
CA VAL A 42 -18.97 -23.69 -11.30
C VAL A 42 -19.82 -23.27 -12.50
N HIS A 43 -20.61 -24.17 -13.07
CA HIS A 43 -21.48 -23.82 -14.20
C HIS A 43 -22.57 -22.81 -13.82
N ARG A 44 -23.14 -22.92 -12.61
CA ARG A 44 -24.09 -21.94 -12.07
C ARG A 44 -23.44 -20.57 -11.87
N LEU A 45 -22.23 -20.54 -11.32
CA LEU A 45 -21.43 -19.33 -11.15
C LEU A 45 -21.19 -18.64 -12.50
N LEU A 46 -20.76 -19.39 -13.52
CA LEU A 46 -20.56 -18.84 -14.87
C LEU A 46 -21.86 -18.35 -15.52
N LYS A 47 -23.00 -18.97 -15.21
CA LYS A 47 -24.30 -18.47 -15.67
C LYS A 47 -24.67 -17.15 -15.00
N SER A 48 -24.48 -17.04 -13.68
CA SER A 48 -24.69 -15.78 -12.94
C SER A 48 -23.77 -14.67 -13.46
N LEU A 49 -22.52 -15.02 -13.77
CA LEU A 49 -21.54 -14.11 -14.36
C LEU A 49 -22.02 -13.51 -15.69
N ARG A 50 -22.52 -14.34 -16.61
CA ARG A 50 -23.09 -13.85 -17.89
C ARG A 50 -24.27 -12.90 -17.72
N VAL A 51 -25.13 -13.15 -16.72
CA VAL A 51 -26.24 -12.24 -16.42
C VAL A 51 -25.71 -10.87 -15.98
N VAL A 52 -24.65 -10.84 -15.17
CA VAL A 52 -24.00 -9.59 -14.76
C VAL A 52 -23.31 -8.90 -15.94
N GLU A 53 -22.68 -9.63 -16.86
CA GLU A 53 -22.12 -9.08 -18.11
C GLU A 53 -23.21 -8.43 -18.98
N ASP A 54 -24.33 -9.12 -19.20
CA ASP A 54 -25.46 -8.60 -19.96
C ASP A 54 -26.05 -7.32 -19.32
N ASP A 55 -26.10 -7.27 -17.99
CA ASP A 55 -26.56 -6.08 -17.26
C ASP A 55 -25.57 -4.92 -17.35
N LEU A 56 -24.26 -5.18 -17.33
CA LEU A 56 -23.24 -4.16 -17.57
C LEU A 56 -23.38 -3.53 -18.95
N ASP A 57 -23.62 -4.34 -19.98
CA ASP A 57 -23.85 -3.83 -21.34
C ASP A 57 -25.09 -2.93 -21.41
N LYS A 58 -26.17 -3.28 -20.69
CA LYS A 58 -27.35 -2.40 -20.58
C LYS A 58 -27.02 -1.09 -19.85
N VAL A 59 -26.31 -1.16 -18.71
CA VAL A 59 -25.90 0.02 -17.93
C VAL A 59 -25.04 0.97 -18.77
N LYS A 60 -24.09 0.45 -19.55
CA LYS A 60 -23.21 1.25 -20.42
C LYS A 60 -23.97 1.97 -21.54
N ASN A 61 -25.00 1.32 -22.08
CA ASN A 61 -25.78 1.80 -23.21
C ASN A 61 -27.05 2.56 -22.82
N ALA A 62 -27.29 2.76 -21.52
CA ALA A 62 -28.43 3.53 -21.03
C ALA A 62 -28.43 4.95 -21.61
N SER A 63 -29.59 5.34 -22.15
CA SER A 63 -29.77 6.62 -22.86
C SER A 63 -30.40 7.71 -21.97
N SER A 64 -30.95 7.32 -20.82
CA SER A 64 -31.60 8.23 -19.87
C SER A 64 -31.30 7.83 -18.43
N GLN A 65 -31.48 8.77 -17.49
CA GLN A 65 -31.29 8.48 -16.07
C GLN A 65 -32.32 7.47 -15.54
N SER A 66 -33.56 7.50 -16.03
CA SER A 66 -34.60 6.54 -15.64
C SER A 66 -34.22 5.12 -16.05
N GLU A 67 -33.78 4.95 -17.30
CA GLU A 67 -33.31 3.67 -17.83
C GLU A 67 -32.07 3.17 -17.09
N LEU A 68 -31.10 4.05 -16.83
CA LEU A 68 -29.91 3.73 -16.03
C LEU A 68 -30.31 3.21 -14.64
N MET A 69 -31.24 3.89 -13.94
CA MET A 69 -31.66 3.45 -12.60
C MET A 69 -32.36 2.10 -12.63
N GLU A 70 -33.15 1.80 -13.66
CA GLU A 70 -33.78 0.49 -13.84
C GLU A 70 -32.74 -0.61 -14.07
N PHE A 71 -31.84 -0.42 -15.04
CA PHE A 71 -30.79 -1.37 -15.35
C PHE A 71 -29.85 -1.58 -14.16
N PHE A 72 -29.48 -0.51 -13.46
CA PHE A 72 -28.59 -0.58 -12.31
C PHE A 72 -29.23 -1.31 -11.11
N ARG A 73 -30.56 -1.24 -10.95
CA ARG A 73 -31.28 -2.03 -9.95
C ARG A 73 -31.15 -3.53 -10.24
N ASN A 74 -31.30 -3.94 -11.49
CA ASN A 74 -31.16 -5.34 -11.89
C ASN A 74 -29.70 -5.80 -11.74
N PHE A 75 -28.76 -5.00 -12.25
CA PHE A 75 -27.32 -5.21 -12.07
C PHE A 75 -26.95 -5.42 -10.59
N GLY A 76 -27.47 -4.58 -9.69
CA GLY A 76 -27.19 -4.66 -8.26
C GLY A 76 -27.66 -5.97 -7.63
N VAL A 77 -28.87 -6.43 -7.97
CA VAL A 77 -29.41 -7.72 -7.47
C VAL A 77 -28.56 -8.89 -7.97
N ASN A 78 -28.28 -8.92 -9.27
CA ASN A 78 -27.52 -10.01 -9.91
C ASN A 78 -26.05 -10.01 -9.45
N THR A 79 -25.47 -8.84 -9.21
CA THR A 79 -24.11 -8.69 -8.66
C THR A 79 -24.00 -9.25 -7.24
N VAL A 80 -25.01 -9.02 -6.39
CA VAL A 80 -25.01 -9.60 -5.03
C VAL A 80 -25.06 -11.13 -5.09
N GLU A 81 -25.87 -11.69 -5.97
CA GLU A 81 -25.91 -13.15 -6.18
C GLU A 81 -24.56 -13.68 -6.67
N LEU A 82 -23.95 -13.05 -7.67
CA LEU A 82 -22.64 -13.41 -8.20
C LEU A 82 -21.56 -13.37 -7.09
N ILE A 83 -21.53 -12.30 -6.30
CA ILE A 83 -20.55 -12.15 -5.20
C ILE A 83 -20.72 -13.24 -4.14
N GLN A 84 -21.96 -13.68 -3.86
CA GLN A 84 -22.22 -14.77 -2.91
C GLN A 84 -21.79 -16.13 -3.46
N GLN A 85 -22.05 -16.41 -4.74
CA GLN A 85 -21.61 -17.65 -5.38
C GLN A 85 -20.07 -17.70 -5.48
N ALA A 86 -19.44 -16.60 -5.86
CA ALA A 86 -17.98 -16.46 -5.88
C ALA A 86 -17.37 -16.63 -4.48
N ALA A 87 -18.05 -16.20 -3.40
CA ALA A 87 -17.60 -16.44 -2.03
C ALA A 87 -17.50 -17.92 -1.68
N ARG A 88 -18.48 -18.71 -2.10
CA ARG A 88 -18.49 -20.17 -1.89
C ARG A 88 -17.35 -20.82 -2.63
N ARG A 89 -17.16 -20.45 -3.91
CA ARG A 89 -16.04 -20.93 -4.73
C ARG A 89 -14.69 -20.59 -4.10
N GLN A 90 -14.53 -19.38 -3.56
CA GLN A 90 -13.33 -18.96 -2.84
C GLN A 90 -13.00 -19.85 -1.63
N ALA A 91 -14.01 -20.37 -0.94
CA ALA A 91 -13.80 -21.30 0.19
C ALA A 91 -13.40 -22.71 -0.26
N GLU A 92 -13.75 -23.10 -1.48
CA GLU A 92 -13.48 -24.43 -2.05
C GLU A 92 -12.13 -24.54 -2.75
N LEU A 93 -11.66 -23.43 -3.34
CA LEU A 93 -10.38 -23.33 -4.03
C LEU A 93 -9.22 -23.74 -3.11
N LYS A 94 -8.27 -24.51 -3.65
CA LYS A 94 -7.10 -25.02 -2.91
C LYS A 94 -5.88 -24.11 -3.03
N ASP A 95 -5.71 -23.49 -4.19
CA ASP A 95 -4.62 -22.56 -4.45
C ASP A 95 -4.91 -21.22 -3.72
N SER A 96 -4.01 -20.82 -2.82
CA SER A 96 -4.15 -19.57 -2.05
C SER A 96 -4.18 -18.35 -2.96
N ARG A 97 -3.37 -18.33 -4.02
CA ARG A 97 -3.33 -17.21 -4.97
C ARG A 97 -4.67 -17.02 -5.66
N LEU A 98 -5.28 -18.12 -6.14
CA LEU A 98 -6.61 -18.07 -6.73
C LEU A 98 -7.68 -17.62 -5.73
N ARG A 99 -7.55 -17.98 -4.45
CA ARG A 99 -8.46 -17.49 -3.41
C ARG A 99 -8.35 -15.98 -3.23
N ASP A 100 -7.13 -15.45 -3.24
CA ASP A 100 -6.87 -14.02 -3.07
C ASP A 100 -7.31 -13.22 -4.30
N ASP A 101 -7.02 -13.71 -5.50
CA ASP A 101 -7.48 -13.10 -6.76
C ASP A 101 -9.02 -13.03 -6.81
N LEU A 102 -9.71 -14.10 -6.38
CA LEU A 102 -11.17 -14.11 -6.33
C LEU A 102 -11.71 -13.17 -5.25
N ALA A 103 -11.04 -13.06 -4.10
CA ALA A 103 -11.40 -12.11 -3.05
C ALA A 103 -11.26 -10.66 -3.53
N ALA A 104 -10.14 -10.34 -4.17
CA ALA A 104 -9.84 -9.02 -4.73
C ALA A 104 -10.86 -8.65 -5.82
N ALA A 105 -11.14 -9.55 -6.77
CA ALA A 105 -12.12 -9.32 -7.83
C ALA A 105 -13.53 -9.03 -7.27
N ARG A 106 -13.96 -9.79 -6.25
CA ARG A 106 -15.24 -9.55 -5.55
C ARG A 106 -15.27 -8.19 -4.85
N ALA A 107 -14.17 -7.79 -4.21
CA ALA A 107 -14.06 -6.49 -3.54
C ALA A 107 -14.12 -5.33 -4.54
N VAL A 108 -13.38 -5.43 -5.65
CA VAL A 108 -13.39 -4.44 -6.75
C VAL A 108 -14.79 -4.30 -7.34
N LEU A 109 -15.45 -5.40 -7.68
CA LEU A 109 -16.82 -5.40 -8.20
C LEU A 109 -17.80 -4.69 -7.26
N LYS A 110 -17.72 -4.99 -5.95
CA LYS A 110 -18.56 -4.34 -4.94
C LYS A 110 -18.28 -2.85 -4.79
N LYS A 111 -17.01 -2.46 -4.65
CA LYS A 111 -16.58 -1.06 -4.42
C LYS A 111 -16.91 -0.18 -5.62
N ASN A 112 -16.62 -0.66 -6.83
CA ASN A 112 -16.76 0.12 -8.06
C ASN A 112 -18.21 0.20 -8.55
N SER A 113 -19.13 -0.60 -8.02
CA SER A 113 -20.56 -0.52 -8.39
C SER A 113 -21.13 0.90 -8.17
N MET A 114 -20.93 1.50 -6.98
CA MET A 114 -21.47 2.84 -6.71
C MET A 114 -20.79 3.94 -7.56
N MET A 115 -19.48 3.80 -7.79
CA MET A 115 -18.74 4.68 -8.69
C MET A 115 -19.25 4.57 -10.13
N LEU A 116 -19.60 3.38 -10.60
CA LEU A 116 -20.15 3.17 -11.94
C LEU A 116 -21.49 3.86 -12.10
N LEU A 117 -22.36 3.77 -11.09
CA LEU A 117 -23.66 4.46 -11.09
C LEU A 117 -23.49 5.98 -11.18
N THR A 118 -22.66 6.56 -10.31
CA THR A 118 -22.46 8.02 -10.25
C THR A 118 -21.78 8.56 -11.51
N ALA A 119 -20.75 7.89 -12.02
CA ALA A 119 -20.08 8.25 -13.27
C ALA A 119 -21.03 8.14 -14.48
N SER A 120 -21.86 7.10 -14.54
CA SER A 120 -22.86 6.93 -15.60
C SER A 120 -23.95 8.01 -15.55
N LYS A 121 -24.45 8.34 -14.35
CA LYS A 121 -25.44 9.41 -14.16
C LYS A 121 -24.93 10.77 -14.65
N VAL A 122 -23.67 11.08 -14.34
CA VAL A 122 -23.02 12.32 -14.76
C VAL A 122 -22.86 12.36 -16.27
N TYR A 123 -22.35 11.30 -16.89
CA TYR A 123 -22.15 11.26 -18.33
C TYR A 123 -23.47 11.37 -19.11
N ILE A 124 -24.54 10.71 -18.66
CA ILE A 124 -25.87 10.87 -19.28
C ILE A 124 -26.37 12.32 -19.15
N ARG A 125 -26.09 12.98 -18.02
CA ARG A 125 -26.57 14.34 -17.77
C ARG A 125 -25.79 15.42 -18.53
N HIS A 126 -24.48 15.23 -18.64
CA HIS A 126 -23.52 16.17 -19.23
C HIS A 126 -22.60 15.44 -20.24
N PRO A 127 -23.15 14.92 -21.35
CA PRO A 127 -22.39 14.14 -22.33
C PRO A 127 -21.37 14.97 -23.10
N GLU A 128 -21.47 16.31 -23.05
CA GLU A 128 -20.52 17.24 -23.65
C GLU A 128 -19.16 17.27 -22.95
N LEU A 129 -19.07 16.78 -21.71
CA LEU A 129 -17.84 16.77 -20.92
C LEU A 129 -17.04 15.49 -21.18
N SER A 130 -15.87 15.61 -21.82
CA SER A 130 -14.97 14.47 -22.06
C SER A 130 -14.57 13.75 -20.76
N ALA A 131 -14.28 14.51 -19.71
CA ALA A 131 -13.93 14.00 -18.38
C ALA A 131 -15.01 13.06 -17.81
N ALA A 132 -16.30 13.34 -18.06
CA ALA A 132 -17.40 12.49 -17.62
C ALA A 132 -17.40 11.13 -18.32
N LYS A 133 -17.10 11.13 -19.62
CA LYS A 133 -16.95 9.90 -20.41
C LYS A 133 -15.77 9.07 -19.91
N GLU A 134 -14.62 9.72 -19.69
CA GLU A 134 -13.40 9.06 -19.22
C GLU A 134 -13.59 8.40 -17.85
N ASN A 135 -14.20 9.10 -16.89
CA ASN A 135 -14.56 8.52 -15.58
C ASN A 135 -15.44 7.29 -15.72
N ARG A 136 -16.52 7.38 -16.50
CA ARG A 136 -17.44 6.26 -16.72
C ARG A 136 -16.72 5.07 -17.36
N ASP A 137 -15.97 5.32 -18.44
CA ASP A 137 -15.30 4.27 -19.21
C ASP A 137 -14.17 3.61 -18.38
N PHE A 138 -13.49 4.36 -17.51
CA PHE A 138 -12.54 3.81 -16.54
C PHE A 138 -13.21 2.85 -15.56
N VAL A 139 -14.25 3.30 -14.86
CA VAL A 139 -14.91 2.46 -13.84
C VAL A 139 -15.57 1.25 -14.51
N PHE A 140 -16.16 1.43 -15.69
CA PHE A 140 -16.72 0.33 -16.47
C PHE A 140 -15.67 -0.75 -16.78
N ARG A 141 -14.49 -0.35 -17.27
CA ARG A 141 -13.39 -1.30 -17.54
C ARG A 141 -12.98 -2.07 -16.28
N GLN A 142 -12.83 -1.38 -15.16
CA GLN A 142 -12.47 -2.00 -13.88
C GLN A 142 -13.52 -3.02 -13.40
N VAL A 143 -14.81 -2.71 -13.57
CA VAL A 143 -15.89 -3.64 -13.24
C VAL A 143 -15.88 -4.85 -14.17
N CYS A 144 -15.69 -4.65 -15.49
CA CYS A 144 -15.55 -5.76 -16.43
C CYS A 144 -14.35 -6.66 -16.12
N GLU A 145 -13.20 -6.06 -15.78
CA GLU A 145 -11.99 -6.80 -15.41
C GLU A 145 -12.20 -7.65 -14.16
N ALA A 146 -12.92 -7.12 -13.16
CA ALA A 146 -13.31 -7.87 -11.98
C ALA A 146 -14.24 -9.05 -12.32
N VAL A 147 -15.24 -8.84 -13.18
CA VAL A 147 -16.15 -9.90 -13.63
C VAL A 147 -15.39 -10.97 -14.41
N ASN A 148 -14.52 -10.59 -15.35
CA ASN A 148 -13.68 -11.51 -16.11
C ASN A 148 -12.78 -12.35 -15.19
N THR A 149 -12.16 -11.71 -14.20
CA THR A 149 -11.28 -12.39 -13.25
C THR A 149 -12.05 -13.38 -12.37
N ILE A 150 -13.27 -13.05 -11.93
CA ILE A 150 -14.15 -14.02 -11.27
C ILE A 150 -14.37 -15.24 -12.17
N GLY A 151 -14.60 -15.02 -13.47
CA GLY A 151 -14.84 -16.09 -14.45
C GLY A 151 -13.62 -16.98 -14.70
N ASP A 152 -12.44 -16.39 -14.83
CA ASP A 152 -11.18 -17.11 -15.03
C ASP A 152 -10.81 -17.92 -13.79
N VAL A 153 -10.84 -17.29 -12.61
CA VAL A 153 -10.49 -17.93 -11.34
C VAL A 153 -11.49 -19.02 -10.94
N ALA A 154 -12.79 -18.83 -11.22
CA ALA A 154 -13.79 -19.87 -11.02
C ALA A 154 -13.47 -21.17 -11.80
N GLN A 155 -12.88 -21.02 -12.98
CA GLN A 155 -12.45 -22.11 -13.86
C GLN A 155 -11.04 -22.64 -13.55
N GLY A 156 -10.37 -22.12 -12.51
CA GLY A 156 -9.03 -22.52 -12.12
C GLY A 156 -7.91 -21.91 -12.97
N ARG A 157 -8.18 -20.82 -13.68
CA ARG A 157 -7.18 -20.05 -14.42
C ARG A 157 -6.68 -18.90 -13.55
N ALA A 158 -5.41 -18.52 -13.71
CA ALA A 158 -4.85 -17.37 -13.00
C ALA A 158 -5.60 -16.07 -13.38
N GLY A 159 -5.88 -15.21 -12.40
CA GLY A 159 -6.47 -13.90 -12.63
C GLY A 159 -5.45 -12.89 -13.18
N ALA A 160 -5.93 -11.87 -13.89
CA ALA A 160 -5.08 -10.80 -14.44
C ALA A 160 -4.95 -9.56 -13.52
N LEU A 161 -5.73 -9.49 -12.44
CA LEU A 161 -5.86 -8.28 -11.60
C LEU A 161 -4.61 -7.93 -10.78
N VAL A 162 -3.73 -8.90 -10.50
CA VAL A 162 -2.60 -8.69 -9.60
C VAL A 162 -1.28 -8.84 -10.38
N PRO A 163 -0.38 -7.84 -10.36
CA PRO A 163 0.92 -7.93 -11.01
C PRO A 163 1.68 -9.19 -10.61
N SER A 164 2.32 -9.81 -11.59
CA SER A 164 3.02 -11.10 -11.44
C SER A 164 4.37 -11.02 -10.71
N TYR A 165 4.74 -9.88 -10.12
CA TYR A 165 6.00 -9.80 -9.40
C TYR A 165 5.90 -10.59 -8.10
N GLU A 166 6.63 -11.69 -8.06
CA GLU A 166 6.80 -12.57 -6.91
C GLU A 166 8.26 -12.46 -6.49
N GLY A 167 8.51 -11.83 -5.35
CA GLY A 167 9.84 -11.72 -4.77
C GLY A 167 10.00 -10.58 -3.78
N PRO A 168 11.09 -10.59 -3.00
CA PRO A 168 11.45 -9.50 -2.11
C PRO A 168 11.87 -8.27 -2.92
N GLY A 169 12.02 -7.14 -2.25
CA GLY A 169 12.53 -5.91 -2.86
C GLY A 169 13.85 -6.12 -3.60
N GLU A 170 13.98 -5.51 -4.77
CA GLU A 170 15.14 -5.71 -5.66
C GLU A 170 16.48 -5.37 -4.99
N LEU A 171 16.53 -4.31 -4.19
CA LEU A 171 17.75 -3.88 -3.51
C LEU A 171 18.02 -4.74 -2.26
N ALA A 172 16.97 -5.14 -1.53
CA ALA A 172 17.08 -6.11 -0.44
C ALA A 172 17.63 -7.45 -0.95
N ALA A 173 17.05 -7.98 -2.04
CA ALA A 173 17.48 -9.21 -2.69
C ALA A 173 18.92 -9.12 -3.20
N ALA A 174 19.31 -8.00 -3.80
CA ALA A 174 20.68 -7.77 -4.27
C ALA A 174 21.69 -7.73 -3.12
N LEU A 175 21.34 -7.10 -2.00
CA LEU A 175 22.17 -7.08 -0.79
C LEU A 175 22.32 -8.47 -0.17
N ASP A 176 21.23 -9.25 -0.10
CA ASP A 176 21.25 -10.62 0.42
C ASP A 176 22.11 -11.55 -0.48
N ASP A 177 21.90 -11.49 -1.80
CA ASP A 177 22.70 -12.26 -2.78
C ASP A 177 24.18 -11.87 -2.73
N PHE A 178 24.48 -10.59 -2.51
CA PHE A 178 25.86 -10.12 -2.35
C PHE A 178 26.48 -10.64 -1.05
N ASP A 179 25.77 -10.54 0.09
CA ASP A 179 26.22 -11.04 1.40
C ASP A 179 26.53 -12.55 1.35
N GLU A 180 25.76 -13.34 0.60
CA GLU A 180 26.02 -14.77 0.40
C GLU A 180 27.24 -15.02 -0.49
N ARG A 181 27.42 -14.23 -1.55
CA ARG A 181 28.48 -14.44 -2.56
C ARG A 181 29.86 -13.94 -2.15
N VAL A 182 29.96 -13.03 -1.17
CA VAL A 182 31.26 -12.57 -0.66
C VAL A 182 31.96 -13.63 0.19
N VAL A 183 31.24 -14.64 0.68
CA VAL A 183 31.81 -15.75 1.45
C VAL A 183 32.23 -16.88 0.49
N LEU A 184 33.51 -16.88 0.13
CA LEU A 184 34.09 -17.85 -0.81
C LEU A 184 35.10 -18.78 -0.14
N ASP A 185 35.21 -20.00 -0.67
CA ASP A 185 36.34 -20.89 -0.35
C ASP A 185 37.62 -20.34 -1.01
N PRO A 186 38.67 -19.98 -0.23
CA PRO A 186 39.93 -19.44 -0.76
C PRO A 186 40.60 -20.34 -1.79
N LEU A 187 40.37 -21.67 -1.72
CA LEU A 187 40.91 -22.63 -2.69
C LEU A 187 40.26 -22.52 -4.07
N THR A 188 39.05 -21.95 -4.13
CA THR A 188 38.25 -21.81 -5.36
C THR A 188 38.27 -20.41 -5.94
N TYR A 189 38.92 -19.46 -5.25
CA TYR A 189 39.02 -18.07 -5.66
C TYR A 189 39.79 -17.94 -6.99
N ASN A 190 39.22 -17.15 -7.92
CA ASN A 190 39.84 -16.84 -9.20
C ASN A 190 39.68 -15.34 -9.46
N GLU A 191 40.78 -14.59 -9.38
CA GLU A 191 40.77 -13.14 -9.53
C GLU A 191 40.09 -12.69 -10.83
N LEU A 192 40.40 -13.32 -11.97
CA LEU A 192 39.88 -12.92 -13.29
C LEU A 192 38.37 -13.07 -13.44
N ARG A 193 37.73 -13.93 -12.62
CA ARG A 193 36.29 -14.20 -12.69
C ARG A 193 35.54 -13.62 -11.50
N THR A 194 36.05 -13.84 -10.30
CA THR A 194 35.37 -13.49 -9.05
C THR A 194 35.40 -11.98 -8.79
N ARG A 195 36.53 -11.31 -9.04
CA ARG A 195 36.66 -9.88 -8.77
C ARG A 195 35.69 -9.05 -9.62
N PRO A 196 35.66 -9.17 -10.97
CA PRO A 196 34.72 -8.42 -11.78
C PRO A 196 33.26 -8.70 -11.39
N ALA A 197 32.92 -9.95 -11.06
CA ALA A 197 31.56 -10.33 -10.70
C ALA A 197 31.10 -9.72 -9.36
N LEU A 198 31.99 -9.60 -8.36
CA LEU A 198 31.66 -8.95 -7.08
C LEU A 198 31.62 -7.42 -7.22
N GLU A 199 32.54 -6.83 -7.99
CA GLU A 199 32.56 -5.39 -8.26
C GLU A 199 31.30 -4.95 -9.02
N GLU A 200 30.88 -5.69 -10.06
CA GLU A 200 29.66 -5.42 -10.81
C GLU A 200 28.41 -5.48 -9.93
N ARG A 201 28.30 -6.50 -9.06
CA ARG A 201 27.18 -6.62 -8.11
C ARG A 201 27.15 -5.47 -7.12
N LEU A 202 28.31 -5.08 -6.58
CA LEU A 202 28.38 -3.98 -5.64
C LEU A 202 28.00 -2.65 -6.30
N GLU A 203 28.46 -2.39 -7.53
CA GLU A 203 28.09 -1.16 -8.24
C GLU A 203 26.60 -1.12 -8.62
N SER A 204 25.96 -2.27 -8.87
CA SER A 204 24.50 -2.37 -9.01
C SER A 204 23.78 -1.95 -7.72
N ILE A 205 24.23 -2.45 -6.56
CA ILE A 205 23.70 -2.06 -5.24
C ILE A 205 23.91 -0.57 -4.98
N ILE A 206 25.10 -0.04 -5.27
CA ILE A 206 25.41 1.38 -5.10
C ILE A 206 24.56 2.25 -6.03
N SER A 207 24.28 1.80 -7.25
CA SER A 207 23.37 2.50 -8.17
C SER A 207 21.95 2.55 -7.61
N GLY A 208 21.44 1.46 -7.04
CA GLY A 208 20.15 1.44 -6.34
C GLY A 208 20.12 2.35 -5.12
N ALA A 209 21.19 2.36 -4.32
CA ALA A 209 21.35 3.26 -3.18
C ALA A 209 21.41 4.74 -3.60
N ALA A 210 22.04 5.05 -4.75
CA ALA A 210 22.11 6.39 -5.30
C ALA A 210 20.72 6.91 -5.71
N LEU A 211 19.89 6.09 -6.36
CA LEU A 211 18.50 6.46 -6.68
C LEU A 211 17.70 6.86 -5.43
N MET A 212 17.90 6.14 -4.32
CA MET A 212 17.29 6.51 -3.04
C MET A 212 17.91 7.79 -2.46
N ALA A 213 19.23 7.95 -2.54
CA ALA A 213 19.92 9.14 -2.02
C ALA A 213 19.57 10.42 -2.79
N ASP A 214 19.33 10.32 -4.10
CA ASP A 214 19.04 11.42 -5.01
C ASP A 214 17.54 11.72 -5.16
N SER A 215 16.66 10.93 -4.52
CA SER A 215 15.22 11.21 -4.50
C SER A 215 14.94 12.59 -3.88
N SER A 216 13.95 13.29 -4.44
CA SER A 216 13.48 14.59 -3.95
C SER A 216 12.95 14.55 -2.51
N CYS A 217 12.65 13.36 -2.01
CA CYS A 217 12.18 13.12 -0.66
C CYS A 217 13.34 12.97 0.35
N THR A 218 14.58 12.79 -0.11
CA THR A 218 15.72 12.48 0.75
C THR A 218 16.34 13.74 1.33
N ARG A 219 16.51 13.72 2.66
CA ARG A 219 17.17 14.80 3.39
C ARG A 219 18.67 14.82 3.14
N ASP A 220 19.27 16.00 3.12
CA ASP A 220 20.71 16.16 2.84
C ASP A 220 21.61 15.35 3.76
N GLU A 221 21.35 15.37 5.08
CA GLU A 221 22.11 14.56 6.03
C GLU A 221 22.01 13.06 5.75
N ARG A 222 20.85 12.58 5.28
CA ARG A 222 20.65 11.17 4.94
C ARG A 222 21.42 10.82 3.67
N ARG A 223 21.33 11.68 2.66
CA ARG A 223 22.08 11.55 1.41
C ARG A 223 23.58 11.45 1.69
N GLU A 224 24.15 12.33 2.51
CA GLU A 224 25.57 12.27 2.89
C GLU A 224 25.95 10.97 3.61
N ARG A 225 25.10 10.48 4.54
CA ARG A 225 25.32 9.21 5.22
C ARG A 225 25.29 8.01 4.27
N ILE A 226 24.36 7.98 3.31
CA ILE A 226 24.30 6.90 2.29
C ILE A 226 25.57 6.94 1.43
N VAL A 227 25.98 8.11 0.94
CA VAL A 227 27.20 8.26 0.14
C VAL A 227 28.44 7.80 0.91
N ALA A 228 28.55 8.14 2.19
CA ALA A 228 29.64 7.68 3.04
C ALA A 228 29.67 6.15 3.17
N GLU A 229 28.51 5.50 3.40
CA GLU A 229 28.46 4.03 3.47
C GLU A 229 28.68 3.35 2.11
N CYS A 230 28.24 3.94 1.00
CA CYS A 230 28.58 3.47 -0.35
C CYS A 230 30.10 3.48 -0.60
N ASN A 231 30.81 4.49 -0.11
CA ASN A 231 32.27 4.53 -0.19
C ASN A 231 32.93 3.53 0.77
N ALA A 232 32.38 3.35 1.97
CA ALA A 232 32.89 2.40 2.96
C ALA A 232 32.74 0.95 2.50
N VAL A 233 31.60 0.58 1.89
CA VAL A 233 31.37 -0.76 1.34
C VAL A 233 32.28 -1.03 0.14
N ARG A 234 32.54 -0.01 -0.71
CA ARG A 234 33.49 -0.11 -1.82
C ARG A 234 34.90 -0.37 -1.31
N GLN A 235 35.35 0.35 -0.29
CA GLN A 235 36.66 0.13 0.32
C GLN A 235 36.77 -1.27 0.95
N ALA A 236 35.75 -1.69 1.71
CA ALA A 236 35.73 -3.00 2.34
C ALA A 236 35.82 -4.15 1.32
N LEU A 237 35.21 -4.00 0.14
CA LEU A 237 35.33 -4.98 -0.94
C LEU A 237 36.75 -5.03 -1.48
N GLN A 238 37.41 -3.89 -1.70
CA GLN A 238 38.79 -3.88 -2.19
C GLN A 238 39.76 -4.51 -1.18
N ASP A 239 39.56 -4.26 0.12
CA ASP A 239 40.34 -4.89 1.20
C ASP A 239 40.11 -6.41 1.21
N LEU A 240 38.85 -6.87 1.10
CA LEU A 240 38.51 -8.29 1.04
C LEU A 240 39.13 -9.00 -0.17
N LEU A 241 39.08 -8.37 -1.35
CA LEU A 241 39.69 -8.92 -2.56
C LEU A 241 41.21 -9.02 -2.44
N ALA A 242 41.86 -8.04 -1.79
CA ALA A 242 43.29 -8.10 -1.49
C ALA A 242 43.65 -9.27 -0.58
N GLU A 243 42.86 -9.52 0.47
CA GLU A 243 43.04 -10.67 1.36
C GLU A 243 42.81 -12.01 0.65
N TYR A 244 41.84 -12.11 -0.26
CA TYR A 244 41.64 -13.31 -1.08
C TYR A 244 42.83 -13.61 -1.99
N MET A 245 43.45 -12.57 -2.57
CA MET A 245 44.67 -12.73 -3.36
C MET A 245 45.87 -13.14 -2.51
N ALA A 246 46.01 -12.55 -1.31
CA ALA A 246 47.09 -12.87 -0.37
C ALA A 246 46.96 -14.30 0.18
N SER A 247 45.73 -14.76 0.40
CA SER A 247 45.38 -16.05 1.01
C SER A 247 45.47 -17.24 0.04
N ALA A 248 46.23 -17.14 -1.07
CA ALA A 248 46.30 -18.10 -2.18
C ALA A 248 46.44 -19.58 -1.75
N GLY A 249 45.30 -20.21 -1.43
CA GLY A 249 45.18 -21.60 -0.99
C GLY A 249 45.36 -21.88 0.51
N ARG A 250 45.31 -20.88 1.40
CA ARG A 250 45.37 -21.08 2.87
C ARG A 250 44.29 -20.26 3.57
N LYS A 251 43.64 -20.85 4.57
CA LYS A 251 42.68 -20.14 5.42
C LYS A 251 43.47 -19.38 6.49
N GLU A 252 43.46 -18.05 6.43
CA GLU A 252 44.13 -17.16 7.38
C GLU A 252 43.10 -16.36 8.21
N ASP A 253 43.41 -16.11 9.47
CA ASP A 253 42.56 -15.31 10.37
C ASP A 253 42.32 -13.87 9.89
N SER A 254 43.17 -13.35 8.99
CA SER A 254 42.99 -12.02 8.38
C SER A 254 41.84 -12.00 7.36
N LEU A 255 41.65 -13.07 6.60
CA LEU A 255 40.58 -13.19 5.63
C LEU A 255 39.22 -13.26 6.31
N ASP A 256 39.10 -14.06 7.38
CA ASP A 256 37.86 -14.16 8.15
C ASP A 256 37.46 -12.78 8.72
N LYS A 257 38.42 -11.96 9.16
CA LYS A 257 38.17 -10.56 9.59
C LYS A 257 37.73 -9.65 8.44
N ALA A 258 38.30 -9.81 7.24
CA ALA A 258 37.90 -9.02 6.08
C ALA A 258 36.48 -9.37 5.62
N VAL A 259 36.11 -10.66 5.65
CA VAL A 259 34.74 -11.13 5.38
C VAL A 259 33.77 -10.56 6.42
N GLU A 260 34.12 -10.62 7.71
CA GLU A 260 33.30 -9.98 8.77
C GLU A 260 33.15 -8.48 8.55
N GLN A 261 34.24 -7.79 8.17
CA GLN A 261 34.22 -6.35 7.93
C GLN A 261 33.33 -5.99 6.72
N MET A 262 33.39 -6.78 5.65
CA MET A 262 32.51 -6.65 4.48
C MET A 262 31.04 -6.79 4.89
N GLY A 263 30.70 -7.86 5.61
CA GLY A 263 29.33 -8.09 6.10
C GLY A 263 28.83 -7.02 7.08
N ARG A 264 29.74 -6.41 7.88
CA ARG A 264 29.39 -5.25 8.71
C ARG A 264 29.05 -4.04 7.85
N LYS A 265 29.83 -3.76 6.80
CA LYS A 265 29.63 -2.60 5.92
C LYS A 265 28.40 -2.71 5.02
N THR A 266 28.08 -3.90 4.52
CA THR A 266 26.82 -4.13 3.81
C THR A 266 25.62 -3.92 4.74
N ARG A 267 25.69 -4.39 5.99
CA ARG A 267 24.66 -4.16 7.01
C ARG A 267 24.49 -2.69 7.39
N ASP A 268 25.58 -1.94 7.50
CA ASP A 268 25.54 -0.50 7.79
C ASP A 268 24.86 0.27 6.64
N LEU A 269 25.20 -0.05 5.38
CA LEU A 269 24.52 0.50 4.20
C LEU A 269 23.02 0.13 4.19
N ARG A 270 22.69 -1.15 4.38
CA ARG A 270 21.29 -1.64 4.48
C ARG A 270 20.51 -0.88 5.55
N ARG A 271 21.13 -0.57 6.70
CA ARG A 271 20.53 0.23 7.77
C ARG A 271 20.29 1.69 7.37
N GLN A 272 21.24 2.34 6.68
CA GLN A 272 21.03 3.71 6.22
C GLN A 272 19.93 3.81 5.17
N LEU A 273 19.84 2.83 4.27
CA LEU A 273 18.77 2.75 3.26
C LEU A 273 17.40 2.55 3.91
N ARG A 274 17.26 1.62 4.87
CA ARG A 274 16.00 1.47 5.61
C ARG A 274 15.59 2.74 6.35
N LYS A 275 16.54 3.45 6.98
CA LYS A 275 16.25 4.75 7.60
C LYS A 275 15.83 5.80 6.59
N ALA A 276 16.41 5.82 5.40
CA ALA A 276 16.00 6.75 4.34
C ALA A 276 14.57 6.50 3.87
N VAL A 277 14.19 5.23 3.68
CA VAL A 277 12.81 4.84 3.39
C VAL A 277 11.86 5.34 4.50
N VAL A 278 12.22 5.13 5.77
CA VAL A 278 11.38 5.57 6.88
C VAL A 278 11.30 7.10 6.96
N ASP A 279 12.40 7.82 6.68
CA ASP A 279 12.38 9.29 6.58
C ASP A 279 11.32 9.71 5.53
N HIS A 280 11.32 9.06 4.36
CA HIS A 280 10.36 9.33 3.28
C HIS A 280 8.91 9.04 3.66
N VAL A 281 8.67 7.90 4.31
CA VAL A 281 7.34 7.48 4.78
C VAL A 281 6.81 8.47 5.81
N SER A 282 7.64 8.83 6.79
CA SER A 282 7.29 9.76 7.87
C SER A 282 6.93 11.15 7.34
N ASP A 283 7.62 11.63 6.29
CA ASP A 283 7.39 12.95 5.71
C ASP A 283 6.24 12.96 4.68
N SER A 284 6.15 11.96 3.81
CA SER A 284 5.21 11.98 2.68
C SER A 284 3.81 11.49 3.05
N PHE A 285 3.67 10.67 4.08
CA PHE A 285 2.37 10.17 4.54
C PHE A 285 1.84 10.92 5.78
N LEU A 286 2.38 12.10 6.10
CA LEU A 286 1.92 12.92 7.21
C LEU A 286 0.60 13.65 6.90
N GLU A 287 0.54 14.37 5.78
CA GLU A 287 -0.60 15.20 5.39
C GLU A 287 -1.16 14.78 4.03
N THR A 288 -1.77 13.59 3.98
CA THR A 288 -2.18 13.00 2.70
C THR A 288 -3.46 13.57 2.10
N GLN A 289 -4.24 14.34 2.88
CA GLN A 289 -5.58 14.81 2.49
C GLN A 289 -5.59 16.24 1.93
N VAL A 290 -4.61 17.08 2.29
CA VAL A 290 -4.63 18.52 2.00
C VAL A 290 -4.77 18.83 0.51
N PRO A 291 -3.97 18.21 -0.41
CA PRO A 291 -4.10 18.50 -1.85
C PRO A 291 -5.46 18.14 -2.44
N LEU A 292 -6.11 17.09 -1.91
CA LEU A 292 -7.45 16.70 -2.34
C LEU A 292 -8.51 17.70 -1.86
N LEU A 293 -8.40 18.16 -0.61
CA LEU A 293 -9.36 19.11 -0.03
C LEU A 293 -9.38 20.42 -0.82
N VAL A 294 -8.21 21.02 -1.07
CA VAL A 294 -8.13 22.29 -1.83
C VAL A 294 -8.60 22.14 -3.28
N LEU A 295 -8.33 20.99 -3.92
CA LEU A 295 -8.84 20.66 -5.26
C LEU A 295 -10.37 20.59 -5.28
N VAL A 296 -10.97 19.89 -4.30
CA VAL A 296 -12.42 19.73 -4.18
C VAL A 296 -13.09 21.07 -3.85
N GLU A 297 -12.48 21.90 -3.00
CA GLU A 297 -13.00 23.23 -2.67
C GLU A 297 -13.03 24.16 -3.89
N ALA A 298 -11.94 24.21 -4.67
CA ALA A 298 -11.89 24.96 -5.92
C ALA A 298 -12.95 24.47 -6.93
N ALA A 299 -13.13 23.14 -7.03
CA ALA A 299 -14.15 22.55 -7.88
C ALA A 299 -15.58 22.91 -7.42
N ARG A 300 -15.85 22.90 -6.11
CA ARG A 300 -17.15 23.33 -5.55
C ARG A 300 -17.43 24.81 -5.79
N ALA A 301 -16.39 25.65 -5.80
CA ALA A 301 -16.51 27.07 -6.14
C ALA A 301 -16.76 27.31 -7.64
N GLY A 302 -16.50 26.33 -8.49
CA GLY A 302 -16.59 26.47 -9.95
C GLY A 302 -15.42 27.22 -10.58
N ASP A 303 -14.27 27.29 -9.90
CA ASP A 303 -13.07 27.94 -10.43
C ASP A 303 -12.25 26.94 -11.26
N GLU A 304 -12.55 26.85 -12.55
CA GLU A 304 -11.85 25.95 -13.48
C GLU A 304 -10.34 26.21 -13.55
N ARG A 305 -9.91 27.48 -13.42
CA ARG A 305 -8.48 27.83 -13.50
C ARG A 305 -7.73 27.30 -12.29
N GLN A 306 -8.28 27.53 -11.09
CA GLN A 306 -7.70 27.07 -9.85
C GLN A 306 -7.72 25.54 -9.73
N VAL A 307 -8.74 24.88 -10.29
CA VAL A 307 -8.80 23.42 -10.38
C VAL A 307 -7.63 22.85 -11.18
N GLU A 308 -7.24 23.44 -12.30
CA GLU A 308 -6.07 22.95 -13.05
C GLU A 308 -4.74 23.16 -12.29
N GLU A 309 -4.60 24.28 -11.57
CA GLU A 309 -3.43 24.53 -10.72
C GLU A 309 -3.33 23.49 -9.60
N TYR A 310 -4.43 23.25 -8.86
CA TYR A 310 -4.45 22.25 -7.78
C TYR A 310 -4.46 20.81 -8.26
N ALA A 311 -4.96 20.53 -9.46
CA ALA A 311 -4.87 19.20 -10.07
C ALA A 311 -3.42 18.79 -10.29
N ARG A 312 -2.55 19.73 -10.68
CA ARG A 312 -1.12 19.48 -10.83
C ARG A 312 -0.47 19.15 -9.49
N VAL A 313 -0.76 19.94 -8.45
CA VAL A 313 -0.26 19.71 -7.08
C VAL A 313 -0.75 18.36 -6.54
N PHE A 314 -2.02 18.02 -6.75
CA PHE A 314 -2.58 16.74 -6.36
C PHE A 314 -1.91 15.56 -7.07
N ALA A 315 -1.66 15.68 -8.38
CA ALA A 315 -0.98 14.64 -9.16
C ALA A 315 0.50 14.49 -8.79
N GLU A 316 1.22 15.59 -8.53
CA GLU A 316 2.59 15.57 -8.01
C GLU A 316 2.64 14.87 -6.65
N HIS A 317 1.69 15.16 -5.75
CA HIS A 317 1.58 14.50 -4.46
C HIS A 317 1.26 13.00 -4.59
N ALA A 318 0.34 12.62 -5.49
CA ALA A 318 0.03 11.23 -5.80
C ALA A 318 1.27 10.46 -6.28
N HIS A 319 2.04 11.06 -7.18
CA HIS A 319 3.29 10.50 -7.69
C HIS A 319 4.31 10.29 -6.57
N LYS A 320 4.44 11.28 -5.68
CA LYS A 320 5.33 11.19 -4.50
C LYS A 320 4.95 10.03 -3.57
N LEU A 321 3.66 9.82 -3.29
CA LEU A 321 3.20 8.68 -2.49
C LEU A 321 3.59 7.33 -3.12
N VAL A 322 3.45 7.22 -4.44
CA VAL A 322 3.81 6.01 -5.20
C VAL A 322 5.33 5.81 -5.24
N GLU A 323 6.10 6.87 -5.44
CA GLU A 323 7.57 6.83 -5.40
C GLU A 323 8.07 6.30 -4.05
N VAL A 324 7.57 6.86 -2.94
CA VAL A 324 7.95 6.43 -1.59
C VAL A 324 7.54 4.97 -1.32
N ALA A 325 6.35 4.57 -1.77
CA ALA A 325 5.91 3.18 -1.66
C ALA A 325 6.80 2.21 -2.47
N SER A 326 7.28 2.63 -3.64
CA SER A 326 8.23 1.86 -4.46
C SER A 326 9.61 1.73 -3.79
N LEU A 327 10.11 2.82 -3.19
CA LEU A 327 11.36 2.81 -2.42
C LEU A 327 11.24 1.89 -1.19
N ALA A 328 10.11 1.92 -0.48
CA ALA A 328 9.84 1.00 0.62
C ALA A 328 9.83 -0.47 0.16
N CYS A 329 9.16 -0.75 -0.98
CA CYS A 329 9.19 -2.08 -1.58
C CYS A 329 10.62 -2.55 -1.87
N SER A 330 11.48 -1.68 -2.42
CA SER A 330 12.83 -2.06 -2.85
C SER A 330 13.73 -2.59 -1.73
N MET A 331 13.48 -2.16 -0.49
CA MET A 331 14.28 -2.50 0.70
C MET A 331 13.60 -3.51 1.63
N SER A 332 12.40 -3.98 1.30
CA SER A 332 11.67 -4.96 2.10
C SER A 332 12.01 -6.38 1.68
N SER A 333 12.20 -7.27 2.65
CA SER A 333 12.30 -8.71 2.43
C SER A 333 10.95 -9.43 2.54
N HIS A 334 9.85 -8.72 2.84
CA HIS A 334 8.52 -9.29 3.01
C HIS A 334 7.76 -9.36 1.67
N GLU A 335 7.87 -10.49 0.97
CA GLU A 335 7.35 -10.67 -0.40
C GLU A 335 5.84 -10.36 -0.53
N ASP A 336 5.03 -10.89 0.38
CA ASP A 336 3.57 -10.68 0.36
C ASP A 336 3.22 -9.20 0.57
N GLY A 337 3.88 -8.53 1.51
CA GLY A 337 3.70 -7.09 1.73
C GLY A 337 4.15 -6.24 0.54
N VAL A 338 5.28 -6.57 -0.09
CA VAL A 338 5.75 -5.89 -1.32
C VAL A 338 4.69 -5.98 -2.42
N LYS A 339 4.08 -7.16 -2.60
CA LYS A 339 2.98 -7.35 -3.55
C LYS A 339 1.76 -6.49 -3.20
N MET A 340 1.37 -6.44 -1.93
CA MET A 340 0.25 -5.61 -1.45
C MET A 340 0.49 -4.12 -1.70
N VAL A 341 1.68 -3.61 -1.38
CA VAL A 341 2.06 -2.20 -1.61
C VAL A 341 2.06 -1.86 -3.10
N ARG A 342 2.67 -2.68 -3.95
CA ARG A 342 2.69 -2.46 -5.42
C ARG A 342 1.28 -2.46 -6.00
N CYS A 343 0.41 -3.35 -5.53
CA CYS A 343 -0.99 -3.38 -5.91
C CYS A 343 -1.74 -2.10 -5.46
N ALA A 344 -1.54 -1.67 -4.21
CA ALA A 344 -2.15 -0.46 -3.70
C ALA A 344 -1.67 0.80 -4.43
N ALA A 345 -0.38 0.86 -4.79
CA ALA A 345 0.23 1.94 -5.55
C ALA A 345 -0.32 2.03 -6.99
N ALA A 346 -0.44 0.89 -7.70
CA ALA A 346 -1.03 0.86 -9.04
C ALA A 346 -2.48 1.38 -9.06
N HIS A 347 -3.26 1.09 -8.02
CA HIS A 347 -4.59 1.65 -7.86
C HIS A 347 -4.58 3.16 -7.62
N ILE A 348 -3.61 3.70 -6.87
CA ILE A 348 -3.44 5.16 -6.71
C ILE A 348 -3.15 5.80 -8.06
N GLU A 349 -2.21 5.25 -8.84
CA GLU A 349 -1.87 5.76 -10.18
C GLU A 349 -3.08 5.75 -11.13
N GLY A 350 -3.85 4.65 -11.14
CA GLY A 350 -5.05 4.54 -11.97
C GLY A 350 -6.19 5.48 -11.56
N LEU A 351 -6.34 5.74 -10.26
CA LEU A 351 -7.43 6.55 -9.71
C LEU A 351 -7.14 8.05 -9.78
N CYS A 352 -5.87 8.47 -9.68
CA CYS A 352 -5.48 9.88 -9.65
C CYS A 352 -6.07 10.72 -10.81
N PRO A 353 -5.94 10.33 -12.09
CA PRO A 353 -6.55 11.06 -13.20
C PRO A 353 -8.07 11.14 -13.10
N GLN A 354 -8.71 10.13 -12.49
CA GLN A 354 -10.16 10.07 -12.39
C GLN A 354 -10.70 11.04 -11.35
N VAL A 355 -9.99 11.22 -10.24
CA VAL A 355 -10.31 12.24 -9.22
C VAL A 355 -10.18 13.64 -9.82
N VAL A 356 -9.12 13.89 -10.59
CA VAL A 356 -8.94 15.16 -11.31
C VAL A 356 -10.09 15.40 -12.29
N ASN A 357 -10.47 14.38 -13.07
CA ASN A 357 -11.61 14.47 -13.97
C ASN A 357 -12.94 14.73 -13.23
N ALA A 358 -13.16 14.10 -12.07
CA ALA A 358 -14.33 14.38 -11.24
C ALA A 358 -14.35 15.85 -10.75
N ALA A 359 -13.20 16.40 -10.38
CA ALA A 359 -13.06 17.80 -9.99
C ALA A 359 -13.35 18.75 -11.16
N ARG A 360 -12.83 18.46 -12.36
CA ARG A 360 -13.12 19.22 -13.59
C ARG A 360 -14.61 19.23 -13.94
N ILE A 361 -15.26 18.08 -13.85
CA ILE A 361 -16.72 17.97 -14.08
C ILE A 361 -17.48 18.84 -13.09
N LEU A 362 -17.12 18.78 -11.81
CA LEU A 362 -17.77 19.57 -10.77
C LEU A 362 -17.53 21.07 -10.98
N ALA A 363 -16.32 21.48 -11.34
CA ALA A 363 -15.97 22.87 -11.63
C ALA A 363 -16.79 23.47 -12.78
N ALA A 364 -16.97 22.70 -13.86
CA ALA A 364 -17.79 23.10 -15.00
C ALA A 364 -19.29 23.16 -14.68
N ARG A 365 -19.74 22.34 -13.71
CA ARG A 365 -21.17 22.17 -13.35
C ARG A 365 -21.38 22.15 -11.81
N PRO A 366 -21.04 23.23 -11.08
CA PRO A 366 -20.94 23.20 -9.60
C PRO A 366 -22.29 23.01 -8.90
N ARG A 367 -23.40 23.39 -9.57
CA ARG A 367 -24.78 23.22 -9.06
C ARG A 367 -25.41 21.88 -9.45
N SER A 368 -24.73 21.05 -10.23
CA SER A 368 -25.26 19.76 -10.68
C SER A 368 -25.14 18.73 -9.56
N LYS A 369 -26.28 18.28 -9.03
CA LYS A 369 -26.30 17.24 -7.97
C LYS A 369 -25.55 15.97 -8.37
N VAL A 370 -25.70 15.51 -9.61
CA VAL A 370 -24.98 14.32 -10.09
C VAL A 370 -23.47 14.54 -10.15
N ALA A 371 -23.01 15.77 -10.44
CA ALA A 371 -21.58 16.09 -10.46
C ALA A 371 -20.99 16.10 -9.05
N GLN A 372 -21.75 16.61 -8.07
CA GLN A 372 -21.41 16.54 -6.65
C GLN A 372 -21.32 15.08 -6.17
N GLU A 373 -22.35 14.26 -6.46
CA GLU A 373 -22.36 12.82 -6.15
C GLU A 373 -21.15 12.08 -6.74
N ASN A 374 -20.76 12.41 -7.98
CA ASN A 374 -19.58 11.82 -8.62
C ASN A 374 -18.27 12.23 -7.94
N MET A 375 -18.10 13.53 -7.65
CA MET A 375 -16.91 14.00 -6.93
C MET A 375 -16.79 13.35 -5.55
N ASP A 376 -17.89 13.25 -4.80
CA ASP A 376 -17.90 12.62 -3.48
C ASP A 376 -17.50 11.13 -3.60
N ALA A 377 -18.04 10.40 -4.58
CA ALA A 377 -17.68 9.00 -4.82
C ALA A 377 -16.18 8.80 -5.14
N PHE A 378 -15.59 9.66 -5.98
CA PHE A 378 -14.16 9.58 -6.32
C PHE A 378 -13.26 10.04 -5.17
N ARG A 379 -13.71 11.02 -4.37
CA ARG A 379 -13.03 11.44 -3.14
C ARG A 379 -12.96 10.30 -2.13
N ASP A 380 -14.09 9.65 -1.83
CA ASP A 380 -14.14 8.53 -0.87
C ASP A 380 -13.28 7.34 -1.33
N ALA A 381 -13.29 7.08 -2.64
CA ALA A 381 -12.46 6.04 -3.24
C ALA A 381 -10.96 6.35 -3.07
N TRP A 382 -10.56 7.61 -3.25
CA TRP A 382 -9.20 8.08 -3.08
C TRP A 382 -8.74 8.00 -1.63
N GLU A 383 -9.51 8.55 -0.69
CA GLU A 383 -9.18 8.53 0.74
C GLU A 383 -9.02 7.08 1.25
N THR A 384 -9.90 6.18 0.80
CA THR A 384 -9.78 4.74 1.10
C THR A 384 -8.50 4.15 0.51
N GLN A 385 -8.16 4.48 -0.73
CA GLN A 385 -6.98 3.90 -1.38
C GLN A 385 -5.67 4.40 -0.79
N VAL A 386 -5.60 5.68 -0.43
CA VAL A 386 -4.44 6.26 0.26
C VAL A 386 -4.25 5.60 1.63
N ARG A 387 -5.35 5.38 2.37
CA ARG A 387 -5.29 4.66 3.66
C ARG A 387 -4.74 3.24 3.48
N LEU A 388 -5.26 2.47 2.51
CA LEU A 388 -4.77 1.12 2.23
C LEU A 388 -3.29 1.09 1.81
N LEU A 389 -2.85 2.07 1.02
CA LEU A 389 -1.43 2.20 0.67
C LEU A 389 -0.58 2.49 1.92
N THR A 390 -1.07 3.35 2.80
CA THR A 390 -0.36 3.70 4.05
C THR A 390 -0.20 2.49 4.95
N GLU A 391 -1.29 1.76 5.20
CA GLU A 391 -1.31 0.52 6.01
C GLU A 391 -0.36 -0.52 5.41
N ALA A 392 -0.44 -0.77 4.10
CA ALA A 392 0.44 -1.74 3.44
C ALA A 392 1.93 -1.33 3.49
N VAL A 393 2.24 -0.04 3.40
CA VAL A 393 3.62 0.46 3.55
C VAL A 393 4.09 0.30 4.99
N ASP A 394 3.25 0.61 5.97
CA ASP A 394 3.58 0.45 7.38
C ASP A 394 3.89 -1.03 7.69
N ASP A 395 3.14 -1.99 7.14
CA ASP A 395 3.36 -3.45 7.32
C ASP A 395 4.73 -3.94 6.81
N ILE A 396 5.32 -3.28 5.81
CA ILE A 396 6.66 -3.65 5.29
C ILE A 396 7.80 -2.83 5.90
N THR A 397 7.48 -1.85 6.74
CA THR A 397 8.47 -1.05 7.47
C THR A 397 8.63 -1.58 8.89
N THR A 398 9.86 -1.67 9.39
CA THR A 398 10.07 -2.17 10.75
C THR A 398 9.68 -1.12 11.79
N ILE A 399 8.98 -1.55 12.84
CA ILE A 399 8.56 -0.66 13.93
C ILE A 399 9.76 0.03 14.59
N ASP A 400 10.89 -0.67 14.74
CA ASP A 400 12.10 -0.12 15.34
C ASP A 400 12.70 1.04 14.54
N ASP A 401 12.80 0.88 13.21
CA ASP A 401 13.30 1.97 12.35
C ASP A 401 12.29 3.13 12.32
N PHE A 402 10.99 2.82 12.28
CA PHE A 402 9.91 3.83 12.32
C PHE A 402 9.94 4.69 13.58
N LEU A 403 10.05 4.06 14.75
CA LEU A 403 10.10 4.77 16.04
C LEU A 403 11.37 5.61 16.15
N ALA A 404 12.53 5.05 15.78
CA ALA A 404 13.81 5.76 15.86
C ALA A 404 13.85 7.00 14.95
N VAL A 405 13.29 6.92 13.74
CA VAL A 405 13.21 8.10 12.85
C VAL A 405 12.18 9.10 13.35
N SER A 406 11.00 8.63 13.77
CA SER A 406 9.93 9.50 14.27
C SER A 406 10.35 10.29 15.51
N GLU A 407 11.10 9.68 16.42
CA GLU A 407 11.70 10.36 17.57
C GLU A 407 12.61 11.52 17.14
N ASN A 408 13.52 11.28 16.19
CA ASN A 408 14.43 12.30 15.68
C ASN A 408 13.68 13.44 14.97
N HIS A 409 12.65 13.11 14.18
CA HIS A 409 11.83 14.10 13.49
C HIS A 409 11.03 14.95 14.48
N ILE A 410 10.39 14.34 15.49
CA ILE A 410 9.66 15.08 16.52
C ILE A 410 10.62 16.00 17.29
N LEU A 411 11.83 15.53 17.62
CA LEU A 411 12.83 16.36 18.28
C LEU A 411 13.26 17.56 17.41
N GLU A 412 13.49 17.34 16.11
CA GLU A 412 13.80 18.40 15.16
C GLU A 412 12.66 19.41 15.05
N ASP A 413 11.42 18.94 14.91
CA ASP A 413 10.23 19.79 14.80
C ASP A 413 9.98 20.57 16.11
N VAL A 414 10.25 19.98 17.28
CA VAL A 414 10.21 20.68 18.57
C VAL A 414 11.25 21.80 18.63
N ASN A 415 12.49 21.56 18.16
CA ASN A 415 13.51 22.60 18.10
C ASN A 415 13.08 23.75 17.18
N LYS A 416 12.51 23.45 16.00
CA LYS A 416 11.97 24.46 15.08
C LYS A 416 10.80 25.24 15.69
N CYS A 417 9.91 24.55 16.42
CA CYS A 417 8.78 25.14 17.12
C CYS A 417 9.23 26.12 18.21
N VAL A 418 10.26 25.77 18.98
CA VAL A 418 10.86 26.67 19.99
C VAL A 418 11.54 27.88 19.33
N LEU A 419 12.25 27.69 18.20
CA LEU A 419 12.87 28.78 17.46
C LEU A 419 11.82 29.74 16.90
N ALA A 420 10.74 29.24 16.28
CA ALA A 420 9.64 30.06 15.78
C ALA A 420 9.01 30.91 16.89
N LEU A 421 8.85 30.34 18.09
CA LEU A 421 8.37 31.06 19.26
C LEU A 421 9.34 32.18 19.69
N GLN A 422 10.65 31.92 19.68
CA GLN A 422 11.68 32.93 20.02
C GLN A 422 11.72 34.08 19.00
N GLU A 423 11.49 33.75 17.73
CA GLU A 423 11.48 34.70 16.61
C GLU A 423 10.13 35.45 16.47
N ASN A 424 9.12 35.09 17.26
CA ASN A 424 7.74 35.62 17.19
C ASN A 424 7.06 35.33 15.83
N ASP A 425 7.40 34.22 15.18
CA ASP A 425 6.75 33.78 13.94
C ASP A 425 5.57 32.85 14.25
N ALA A 426 4.37 33.43 14.31
CA ALA A 426 3.14 32.71 14.62
C ALA A 426 2.78 31.65 13.55
N ASP A 427 3.07 31.92 12.28
CA ASP A 427 2.73 31.01 11.18
C ASP A 427 3.67 29.80 11.19
N ALA A 428 4.97 30.01 11.42
CA ALA A 428 5.92 28.91 11.58
C ALA A 428 5.65 28.09 12.84
N LEU A 429 5.23 28.73 13.94
CA LEU A 429 4.85 28.05 15.17
C LEU A 429 3.65 27.12 14.95
N ASP A 430 2.59 27.59 14.29
CA ASP A 430 1.40 26.77 14.02
C ASP A 430 1.71 25.60 13.07
N ARG A 431 2.47 25.85 11.98
CA ARG A 431 2.89 24.78 11.05
C ARG A 431 3.74 23.71 11.72
N THR A 432 4.76 24.09 12.48
CA THR A 432 5.65 23.13 13.16
C THR A 432 4.92 22.35 14.25
N ALA A 433 4.02 22.99 14.99
CA ALA A 433 3.15 22.31 15.95
C ALA A 433 2.16 21.34 15.26
N GLY A 434 1.64 21.70 14.08
CA GLY A 434 0.88 20.81 13.21
C GLY A 434 1.65 19.52 12.89
N ALA A 435 2.90 19.65 12.45
CA ALA A 435 3.77 18.51 12.14
C ALA A 435 4.02 17.62 13.37
N ILE A 436 4.33 18.21 14.54
CA ILE A 436 4.52 17.45 15.79
C ILE A 436 3.27 16.65 16.15
N ARG A 437 2.08 17.28 16.08
CA ARG A 437 0.80 16.61 16.35
C ARG A 437 0.55 15.47 15.38
N GLY A 438 0.75 15.71 14.07
CA GLY A 438 0.58 14.70 13.04
C GLY A 438 1.50 13.49 13.23
N ARG A 439 2.80 13.72 13.49
CA ARG A 439 3.77 12.63 13.72
C ARG A 439 3.47 11.87 14.99
N SER A 440 3.12 12.57 16.07
CA SER A 440 2.76 11.93 17.35
C SER A 440 1.50 11.07 17.19
N ALA A 441 0.49 11.54 16.48
CA ALA A 441 -0.70 10.76 16.17
C ALA A 441 -0.37 9.53 15.31
N ARG A 442 0.49 9.68 14.30
CA ARG A 442 0.97 8.55 13.48
C ARG A 442 1.69 7.51 14.34
N VAL A 443 2.57 7.92 15.25
CA VAL A 443 3.25 7.03 16.20
C VAL A 443 2.24 6.26 17.04
N CYS A 444 1.23 6.93 17.60
CA CYS A 444 0.18 6.25 18.36
C CYS A 444 -0.56 5.20 17.53
N ASN A 445 -0.91 5.52 16.27
CA ASN A 445 -1.65 4.60 15.40
C ASN A 445 -0.81 3.38 15.01
N VAL A 446 0.42 3.60 14.55
CA VAL A 446 1.32 2.51 14.12
C VAL A 446 1.65 1.59 15.30
N VAL A 447 1.98 2.15 16.48
CA VAL A 447 2.26 1.33 17.67
C VAL A 447 1.02 0.56 18.13
N THR A 448 -0.17 1.17 18.10
CA THR A 448 -1.41 0.48 18.47
C THR A 448 -1.69 -0.69 17.53
N SER A 449 -1.60 -0.47 16.22
CA SER A 449 -1.78 -1.51 15.21
C SER A 449 -0.74 -2.64 15.35
N GLU A 450 0.51 -2.30 15.65
CA GLU A 450 1.56 -3.28 15.87
C GLU A 450 1.29 -4.11 17.14
N MET A 451 0.74 -3.52 18.21
CA MET A 451 0.39 -4.25 19.43
C MET A 451 -0.73 -5.29 19.22
N ASP A 452 -1.59 -5.13 18.21
CA ASP A 452 -2.62 -6.11 17.86
C ASP A 452 -2.03 -7.43 17.33
N ASN A 453 -0.75 -7.42 16.90
CA ASN A 453 -0.01 -8.61 16.47
C ASN A 453 0.50 -9.48 17.64
N TYR A 454 0.40 -9.01 18.88
CA TYR A 454 0.91 -9.69 20.07
C TYR A 454 -0.23 -10.21 20.96
N GLU A 455 0.03 -11.28 21.72
CA GLU A 455 -0.92 -11.73 22.74
C GLU A 455 -1.08 -10.67 23.85
N PRO A 456 -2.32 -10.39 24.30
CA PRO A 456 -2.55 -9.47 25.41
C PRO A 456 -1.82 -9.89 26.69
N GLY A 457 -1.08 -8.96 27.29
CA GLY A 457 -0.33 -9.18 28.52
C GLY A 457 0.45 -7.94 28.98
N ILE A 458 1.33 -8.12 29.97
CA ILE A 458 2.06 -7.00 30.62
C ILE A 458 2.83 -6.14 29.61
N TYR A 459 3.39 -6.76 28.56
CA TYR A 459 4.11 -6.03 27.51
C TYR A 459 3.17 -5.09 26.75
N THR A 460 2.10 -5.62 26.15
CA THR A 460 1.14 -4.84 25.35
C THR A 460 0.41 -3.81 26.20
N GLU A 461 0.03 -4.14 27.44
CA GLU A 461 -0.59 -3.20 28.38
C GLU A 461 0.30 -1.99 28.66
N ARG A 462 1.59 -2.20 28.97
CA ARG A 462 2.51 -1.10 29.27
C ARG A 462 2.79 -0.21 28.06
N VAL A 463 2.89 -0.79 26.87
CA VAL A 463 3.06 -0.03 25.63
C VAL A 463 1.81 0.81 25.33
N LEU A 464 0.63 0.21 25.42
CA LEU A 464 -0.64 0.90 25.18
C LEU A 464 -0.93 1.99 26.24
N GLU A 465 -0.50 1.81 27.48
CA GLU A 465 -0.56 2.85 28.52
C GLU A 465 0.31 4.06 28.13
N ALA A 466 1.55 3.83 27.67
CA ALA A 466 2.42 4.90 27.21
C ALA A 466 1.83 5.64 25.98
N VAL A 467 1.23 4.91 25.04
CA VAL A 467 0.50 5.48 23.90
C VAL A 467 -0.68 6.34 24.36
N ALA A 468 -1.47 5.85 25.34
CA ALA A 468 -2.58 6.61 25.90
C ALA A 468 -2.12 7.89 26.61
N VAL A 469 -1.00 7.85 27.36
CA VAL A 469 -0.43 9.06 27.97
C VAL A 469 -0.01 10.08 26.91
N LEU A 470 0.66 9.66 25.84
CA LEU A 470 1.07 10.56 24.76
C LEU A 470 -0.16 11.21 24.08
N ARG A 471 -1.14 10.39 23.70
CA ARG A 471 -2.34 10.82 22.97
C ARG A 471 -3.29 11.66 23.81
N ASP A 472 -3.55 11.23 25.04
CA ASP A 472 -4.67 11.75 25.84
C ASP A 472 -4.22 12.79 26.89
N GLN A 473 -2.91 12.89 27.17
CA GLN A 473 -2.39 13.85 28.15
C GLN A 473 -1.36 14.82 27.56
N VAL A 474 -0.31 14.30 26.92
CA VAL A 474 0.81 15.13 26.44
C VAL A 474 0.39 16.00 25.25
N MET A 475 -0.22 15.40 24.23
CA MET A 475 -0.62 16.11 23.00
C MET A 475 -1.70 17.18 23.21
N PRO A 476 -2.76 16.96 24.00
CA PRO A 476 -3.74 18.00 24.30
C PRO A 476 -3.12 19.19 25.05
N ASN A 477 -2.22 18.93 26.01
CA ASN A 477 -1.52 20.01 26.73
C ASN A 477 -0.59 20.80 25.79
N PHE A 478 0.19 20.11 24.96
CA PHE A 478 1.03 20.75 23.95
C PHE A 478 0.20 21.63 23.00
N ALA A 479 -0.89 21.10 22.45
CA ALA A 479 -1.78 21.84 21.54
C ALA A 479 -2.33 23.11 22.21
N GLN A 480 -2.79 23.01 23.46
CA GLN A 480 -3.27 24.16 24.22
C GLN A 480 -2.17 25.23 24.42
N LYS A 481 -0.94 24.81 24.74
CA LYS A 481 0.18 25.75 24.93
C LYS A 481 0.55 26.48 23.64
N VAL A 482 0.55 25.76 22.51
CA VAL A 482 0.79 26.35 21.19
C VAL A 482 -0.32 27.34 20.84
N GLU A 483 -1.59 26.97 21.01
CA GLU A 483 -2.73 27.84 20.72
C GLU A 483 -2.64 29.15 21.51
N MET A 484 -2.38 29.07 22.81
CA MET A 484 -2.16 30.26 23.65
C MET A 484 -0.98 31.13 23.18
N ALA A 485 0.10 30.51 22.72
CA ALA A 485 1.27 31.23 22.22
C ALA A 485 0.99 31.92 20.88
N VAL A 486 0.34 31.22 19.94
CA VAL A 486 -0.08 31.78 18.65
C VAL A 486 -1.04 32.96 18.87
N GLU A 487 -2.05 32.82 19.73
CA GLU A 487 -2.98 33.90 20.08
C GLU A 487 -2.28 35.13 20.68
N ALA A 488 -1.24 34.92 21.50
CA ALA A 488 -0.48 36.00 22.09
C ALA A 488 0.43 36.72 21.07
N LEU A 489 0.87 36.01 20.03
CA LEU A 489 1.74 36.54 18.97
C LEU A 489 0.97 37.26 17.86
N VAL A 490 -0.27 36.82 17.55
CA VAL A 490 -1.12 37.48 16.56
C VAL A 490 -1.64 38.80 17.13
N PRO A 491 -1.29 39.97 16.56
CA PRO A 491 -1.72 41.25 17.10
C PRO A 491 -3.25 41.37 17.01
N ALA A 492 -3.90 41.68 18.13
CA ALA A 492 -5.33 42.00 18.16
C ALA A 492 -5.65 43.10 17.12
N PRO A 493 -6.76 43.02 16.37
CA PRO A 493 -7.17 44.12 15.51
C PRO A 493 -7.29 45.37 16.38
N ARG A 494 -6.57 46.43 16.00
CA ARG A 494 -6.63 47.74 16.66
C ARG A 494 -8.10 48.10 16.80
N ARG A 495 -8.67 47.98 18.00
CA ARG A 495 -9.84 48.76 18.38
C ARG A 495 -9.40 50.21 18.27
N GLU A 496 -9.65 50.83 17.12
CA GLU A 496 -9.70 52.28 17.02
C GLU A 496 -10.65 52.73 18.12
N ARG A 497 -10.06 53.27 19.20
CA ARG A 497 -10.72 54.24 20.04
C ARG A 497 -11.08 55.41 19.13
N ARG A 498 -12.22 55.35 18.44
CA ARG A 498 -12.95 56.55 18.07
C ARG A 498 -13.59 57.08 19.34
N VAL A 499 -12.76 57.72 20.16
CA VAL A 499 -13.20 58.76 21.09
C VAL A 499 -12.82 60.09 20.44
N TYR A 500 -13.76 60.63 19.67
CA TYR A 500 -14.02 62.06 19.57
C TYR A 500 -15.52 62.15 19.91
N ALA A 501 -15.95 62.49 21.13
CA ALA A 501 -15.87 63.77 21.83
C ALA A 501 -16.48 64.94 21.03
N TRP A 502 -17.75 65.21 21.32
CA TRP A 502 -18.46 66.51 21.33
C TRP A 502 -18.39 67.43 20.09
N SER A 503 -19.51 67.50 19.35
CA SER A 503 -20.29 68.71 18.97
C SER A 503 -21.43 68.30 18.04
#